data_AF-A0A8X6TDE9-F1
#
_entry.id   AF-A0A8X6TDE9-F1
#
_cell.length_a   1.000
_cell.length_b   1.000
_cell.length_c   1.000
_cell.angle_alpha   90.00
_cell.angle_beta   90.00
_cell.angle_gamma   90.00
#
_symmetry.space_group_name_H-M   'P 1'
#
loop_
_entity.id
_entity.type
_entity.pdbx_description
1 polymer ?
#
loop_
_entity_poly.entity_id
_entity_poly.type
_entity_poly.pdbx_seq_one_letter_code
_entity_poly.pdbx_strand_id
1 'polypeptide(L)'
;MKDELSSSLAVEFVGLKPKMYSLKSVVMEKKTAKGVSKVIIQQQIRHSDYKDTLLYRRRGLAKAQKIESHNHIVQTVSYQKSTLCPFDSKRYILNDGINTLAYGHFKIK
;
A
#
# COMPACT_ATOMS: atom_id res chain seq x y z
N MET A 1 9.52 -3.31 24.27
CA MET A 1 9.29 -3.69 22.85
C MET A 1 7.79 -3.59 22.60
N LYS A 2 7.34 -2.97 21.49
CA LYS A 2 5.91 -2.77 21.22
C LYS A 2 5.34 -3.99 20.49
N ASP A 3 4.19 -4.47 20.94
CA ASP A 3 3.41 -5.48 20.25
C ASP A 3 2.55 -4.83 19.15
N GLU A 4 2.61 -5.39 17.94
CA GLU A 4 1.96 -4.87 16.74
C GLU A 4 0.66 -5.59 16.39
N LEU A 5 0.38 -6.72 17.05
CA LEU A 5 -0.77 -7.58 16.79
C LEU A 5 -1.58 -7.88 18.05
N SER A 6 -1.37 -7.15 19.15
CA SER A 6 -2.17 -7.29 20.38
C SER A 6 -2.25 -8.74 20.88
N SER A 7 -1.09 -9.41 20.94
CA SER A 7 -0.89 -10.80 21.34
C SER A 7 -1.53 -11.84 20.40
N SER A 8 -2.01 -11.42 19.22
CA SER A 8 -2.55 -12.33 18.22
C SER A 8 -1.47 -12.84 17.26
N LEU A 9 -1.58 -14.12 16.88
CA LEU A 9 -0.63 -14.78 15.99
C LEU A 9 -0.65 -14.13 14.60
N ALA A 10 0.52 -13.75 14.10
CA ALA A 10 0.68 -13.34 12.71
C ALA A 10 0.46 -14.55 11.78
N VAL A 11 -0.53 -14.46 10.91
CA VAL A 11 -0.85 -15.50 9.93
C VAL A 11 -0.22 -15.20 8.59
N GLU A 12 -0.19 -13.92 8.20
CA GLU A 12 0.26 -13.54 6.88
C GLU A 12 0.85 -12.12 6.84
N PHE A 13 1.90 -11.96 6.04
CA PHE A 13 2.52 -10.68 5.76
C PHE A 13 2.63 -10.44 4.26
N VAL A 14 2.28 -9.23 3.82
CA VAL A 14 2.41 -8.80 2.44
C VAL A 14 3.10 -7.44 2.40
N GLY A 15 4.27 -7.39 1.77
CA GLY A 15 5.05 -6.16 1.57
C GLY A 15 5.13 -5.79 0.09
N LEU A 16 4.79 -4.55 -0.24
CA LEU A 16 4.90 -4.03 -1.62
C LEU A 16 6.16 -3.18 -1.80
N LYS A 17 6.42 -2.28 -0.86
CA LYS A 17 7.58 -1.38 -0.85
C LYS A 17 7.77 -0.78 0.55
N PRO A 18 8.86 -0.01 0.82
CA PRO A 18 9.06 0.62 2.12
C PRO A 18 7.86 1.46 2.57
N LYS A 19 7.37 1.20 3.78
CA LYS A 19 6.17 1.82 4.37
C LYS A 19 4.87 1.56 3.58
N MET A 20 4.80 0.43 2.86
CA MET A 20 3.58 -0.05 2.22
C MET A 20 3.48 -1.57 2.37
N TYR A 21 2.74 -2.01 3.38
CA TYR A 21 2.62 -3.41 3.76
C TYR A 21 1.33 -3.66 4.55
N SER A 22 0.95 -4.94 4.65
CA SER A 22 -0.10 -5.39 5.54
C SER A 22 0.34 -6.65 6.30
N LEU A 23 -0.01 -6.69 7.59
CA LEU A 23 0.20 -7.81 8.48
C LEU A 23 -1.17 -8.27 8.97
N LYS A 24 -1.51 -9.53 8.72
CA LYS A 24 -2.78 -10.14 9.08
C LYS A 24 -2.57 -11.11 10.23
N SER A 25 -3.37 -10.97 11.27
CA SER A 25 -3.54 -11.97 12.31
C SER A 25 -4.89 -12.65 12.20
N VAL A 26 -5.15 -13.58 13.11
CA VAL A 26 -6.45 -14.26 13.22
C VAL A 26 -7.59 -13.26 13.48
N VAL A 27 -7.30 -12.16 14.19
CA VAL A 27 -8.33 -11.23 14.70
C VAL A 27 -8.34 -9.91 13.94
N MET A 28 -7.18 -9.44 13.43
CA MET A 28 -7.07 -8.10 12.89
C MET A 28 -6.09 -7.98 11.72
N GLU A 29 -6.23 -6.88 10.99
CA GLU A 29 -5.31 -6.50 9.93
C GLU A 29 -4.63 -5.17 10.29
N LYS A 30 -3.31 -5.19 10.43
CA LYS A 30 -2.52 -3.97 10.45
C LYS A 30 -2.13 -3.60 9.04
N LYS A 31 -2.49 -2.38 8.60
CA LYS A 31 -2.27 -1.89 7.23
C LYS A 31 -1.47 -0.59 7.25
N THR A 32 -0.48 -0.50 6.37
CA THR A 32 0.35 0.70 6.19
C THR A 32 0.47 0.97 4.70
N ALA A 33 0.20 2.21 4.27
CA ALA A 33 0.35 2.63 2.89
C ALA A 33 0.83 4.09 2.83
N LYS A 34 2.12 4.29 2.52
CA LYS A 34 2.72 5.63 2.42
C LYS A 34 1.98 6.50 1.41
N GLY A 35 1.58 7.70 1.85
CA GLY A 35 0.91 8.69 1.00
C GLY A 35 -0.61 8.51 0.87
N VAL A 36 -1.19 7.53 1.56
CA VAL A 36 -2.62 7.28 1.64
C VAL A 36 -3.13 7.71 3.02
N SER A 37 -4.30 8.34 3.09
CA SER A 37 -4.88 8.76 4.36
C SER A 37 -5.30 7.55 5.20
N LYS A 38 -5.21 7.68 6.54
CA LYS A 38 -5.60 6.61 7.46
C LYS A 38 -7.06 6.16 7.27
N VAL A 39 -7.95 7.12 7.01
CA VAL A 39 -9.38 6.86 6.78
C VAL A 39 -9.57 5.94 5.56
N ILE A 40 -8.88 6.21 4.45
CA ILE A 40 -8.94 5.35 3.26
C ILE A 40 -8.37 3.96 3.57
N ILE A 41 -7.23 3.89 4.28
CA ILE A 41 -6.61 2.60 4.66
C ILE A 41 -7.55 1.75 5.52
N GLN A 42 -8.30 2.37 6.42
CA GLN A 42 -9.21 1.66 7.33
C GLN A 42 -10.52 1.25 6.65
N GLN A 43 -11.09 2.10 5.80
CA GLN A 43 -12.44 1.91 5.26
C GLN A 43 -12.47 1.23 3.89
N GLN A 44 -11.45 1.45 3.04
CA GLN A 44 -11.48 1.06 1.62
C GLN A 44 -10.36 0.09 1.22
N ILE A 45 -9.44 -0.26 2.13
CA ILE A 45 -8.32 -1.16 1.84
C ILE A 45 -8.35 -2.35 2.79
N ARG A 46 -8.22 -3.56 2.24
CA ARG A 46 -8.16 -4.85 2.94
C ARG A 46 -6.82 -5.53 2.70
N HIS A 47 -6.48 -6.53 3.53
CA HIS A 47 -5.26 -7.32 3.33
C HIS A 47 -5.23 -8.02 1.96
N SER A 48 -6.39 -8.48 1.48
CA SER A 48 -6.54 -9.08 0.14
C SER A 48 -6.05 -8.15 -0.98
N ASP A 49 -6.30 -6.84 -0.86
CA ASP A 49 -5.93 -5.88 -1.90
C ASP A 49 -4.40 -5.76 -2.03
N TYR A 50 -3.67 -5.92 -0.93
CA TYR A 50 -2.20 -5.99 -0.97
C TYR A 50 -1.72 -7.25 -1.69
N LYS A 51 -2.37 -8.39 -1.42
CA LYS A 51 -2.10 -9.67 -2.11
C LYS A 51 -2.34 -9.55 -3.60
N ASP A 52 -3.49 -9.01 -3.99
CA ASP A 52 -3.86 -8.84 -5.39
C ASP A 52 -2.94 -7.85 -6.10
N THR A 53 -2.52 -6.79 -5.40
CA THR A 53 -1.53 -5.85 -5.92
C THR A 53 -0.19 -6.55 -6.18
N LEU A 54 0.28 -7.39 -5.25
CA LEU A 54 1.54 -8.12 -5.39
C LEU A 54 1.48 -9.13 -6.55
N LEU A 55 0.44 -9.97 -6.59
CA LEU A 55 0.33 -11.09 -7.53
C LEU A 55 -0.06 -10.65 -8.94
N TYR A 56 -0.98 -9.69 -9.06
CA TYR A 56 -1.55 -9.29 -10.36
C TYR A 56 -1.02 -7.95 -10.86
N ARG A 57 -0.07 -7.33 -10.15
CA ARG A 57 0.49 -6.01 -10.48
C ARG A 57 -0.58 -4.93 -10.69
N ARG A 58 -1.70 -5.03 -9.97
CA ARG A 58 -2.82 -4.07 -10.05
C ARG A 58 -2.57 -2.87 -9.16
N ARG A 59 -2.87 -1.68 -9.65
CA ARG A 59 -2.85 -0.46 -8.82
C ARG A 59 -4.19 -0.29 -8.14
N GLY A 60 -4.18 0.10 -6.87
CA GLY A 60 -5.38 0.47 -6.14
C GLY A 60 -5.80 1.91 -6.45
N LEU A 61 -7.10 2.12 -6.54
CA LEU A 61 -7.75 3.42 -6.61
C LEU A 61 -8.83 3.48 -5.52
N ALA A 62 -8.93 4.60 -4.83
CA ALA A 62 -9.94 4.84 -3.81
C ALA A 62 -10.64 6.18 -4.06
N LYS A 63 -11.92 6.29 -3.69
CA LYS A 63 -12.63 7.56 -3.72
C LYS A 63 -12.24 8.35 -2.48
N ALA A 64 -11.81 9.59 -2.68
CA ALA A 64 -11.41 10.49 -1.62
C ALA A 64 -12.13 11.85 -1.76
N GLN A 65 -12.12 12.61 -0.68
CA GLN A 65 -12.57 13.99 -0.66
C GLN A 65 -11.41 14.87 -0.13
N LYS A 66 -11.28 16.07 -0.68
CA LYS A 66 -10.37 17.10 -0.18
C LYS A 66 -11.09 18.45 -0.22
N ILE A 67 -10.64 19.36 0.64
CA ILE A 67 -10.98 20.77 0.53
C ILE A 67 -9.93 21.41 -0.38
N GLU A 68 -10.38 22.14 -1.38
CA GLU A 68 -9.53 22.81 -2.37
C GLU A 68 -9.98 24.27 -2.51
N SER A 69 -9.01 25.18 -2.65
CA SER A 69 -9.26 26.58 -2.98
C SER A 69 -8.93 26.79 -4.46
N HIS A 70 -9.90 27.26 -5.23
CA HIS A 70 -9.71 27.61 -6.64
C HIS A 70 -10.34 28.97 -6.90
N ASN A 71 -9.57 29.90 -7.47
CA ASN A 71 -9.99 31.30 -7.68
C ASN A 71 -10.59 31.94 -6.41
N HIS A 72 -9.93 31.73 -5.27
CA HIS A 72 -10.38 32.20 -3.95
C HIS A 72 -11.72 31.62 -3.45
N ILE A 73 -12.26 30.59 -4.10
CA ILE A 73 -13.46 29.87 -3.68
C ILE A 73 -13.04 28.54 -3.03
N VAL A 74 -13.43 28.35 -1.77
CA VAL A 74 -13.19 27.11 -1.03
C VAL A 74 -14.33 26.12 -1.30
N GLN A 75 -13.98 24.93 -1.76
CA GLN A 75 -14.94 23.88 -2.11
C GLN A 75 -14.45 22.50 -1.68
N THR A 76 -15.40 21.60 -1.41
CA THR A 76 -15.11 20.19 -1.16
C THR A 76 -15.26 19.42 -2.46
N VAL A 77 -14.17 18.82 -2.94
CA VAL A 77 -14.15 18.06 -4.19
C VAL A 77 -13.92 16.58 -3.93
N SER A 78 -14.63 15.73 -4.67
CA SER A 78 -14.36 14.30 -4.70
C SER A 78 -13.46 13.95 -5.87
N TYR A 79 -12.49 13.07 -5.63
CA TYR A 79 -11.52 12.67 -6.64
C TYR A 79 -11.09 11.21 -6.44
N GLN A 80 -10.52 10.61 -7.48
CA GLN A 80 -9.88 9.29 -7.37
C GLN A 80 -8.43 9.45 -6.89
N LYS A 81 -8.11 8.78 -5.79
CA LYS A 81 -6.76 8.74 -5.20
C LYS A 81 -6.12 7.40 -5.51
N SER A 82 -4.88 7.40 -6.02
CA SER A 82 -4.07 6.17 -6.11
C SER A 82 -3.64 5.72 -4.72
N THR A 83 -3.84 4.43 -4.43
CA THR A 83 -3.59 3.83 -3.10
C THR A 83 -2.42 2.86 -3.14
N LEU A 84 -2.68 1.58 -3.36
CA LEU A 84 -1.67 0.53 -3.43
C LEU A 84 -0.99 0.56 -4.78
N CYS A 85 0.32 0.34 -4.78
CA CYS A 85 1.12 0.33 -5.99
C CYS A 85 2.13 -0.82 -5.91
N PRO A 86 2.19 -1.69 -6.94
CA PRO A 86 3.12 -2.83 -6.97
C PRO A 86 4.55 -2.41 -7.29
N PHE A 87 4.78 -1.17 -7.71
CA PHE A 87 6.09 -0.69 -8.12
C PHE A 87 6.87 -0.11 -6.94
N ASP A 88 8.09 -0.61 -6.74
CA ASP A 88 9.09 -0.04 -5.85
C ASP A 88 10.17 0.69 -6.68
N SER A 89 10.20 2.01 -6.59
CA SER A 89 11.18 2.85 -7.26
C SER A 89 12.59 2.78 -6.65
N LYS A 90 12.85 1.86 -5.71
CA LYS A 90 14.16 1.63 -5.08
C LYS A 90 14.79 0.30 -5.45
N ARG A 91 14.04 -0.59 -6.11
CA ARG A 91 14.50 -1.94 -6.45
C ARG A 91 14.06 -2.31 -7.87
N TYR A 92 14.81 -3.22 -8.48
CA TYR A 92 14.41 -3.85 -9.73
C TYR A 92 13.63 -5.12 -9.41
N ILE A 93 12.33 -5.14 -9.69
CA ILE A 93 11.44 -6.27 -9.42
C ILE A 93 11.54 -7.26 -10.58
N LEU A 94 11.83 -8.52 -10.29
CA LEU A 94 11.93 -9.59 -11.28
C LEU A 94 10.56 -9.98 -11.85
N ASN A 95 10.56 -10.85 -12.85
CA ASN A 95 9.33 -11.27 -13.56
C ASN A 95 8.31 -11.97 -12.64
N ASP A 96 8.77 -12.61 -11.57
CA ASP A 96 7.91 -13.23 -10.55
C ASP A 96 7.16 -12.21 -9.66
N GLY A 97 7.53 -10.93 -9.70
CA GLY A 97 6.91 -9.87 -8.91
C GLY A 97 7.32 -9.82 -7.44
N ILE A 98 8.14 -10.76 -6.97
CA ILE A 98 8.51 -10.92 -5.55
C ILE A 98 10.01 -10.73 -5.36
N ASN A 99 10.83 -11.43 -6.14
CA ASN A 99 12.26 -11.30 -6.04
C ASN A 99 12.70 -9.93 -6.58
N THR A 100 13.64 -9.31 -5.88
CA THR A 100 14.11 -7.96 -6.23
C THR A 100 15.62 -7.85 -6.20
N LEU A 101 16.17 -7.06 -7.11
CA LEU A 101 17.58 -6.72 -7.16
C LEU A 101 17.77 -5.25 -6.76
N ALA A 102 18.92 -4.94 -6.15
CA ALA A 102 19.30 -3.56 -5.90
C ALA A 102 19.64 -2.85 -7.22
N TYR A 103 19.47 -1.53 -7.30
CA TYR A 103 19.91 -0.79 -8.48
C TYR A 103 21.40 -0.97 -8.74
N GLY A 104 21.77 -1.08 -10.03
CA GLY A 104 23.15 -1.31 -10.44
C GLY A 104 23.65 -2.75 -10.26
N HIS A 105 22.79 -3.68 -9.82
CA HIS A 105 23.16 -5.09 -9.71
C HIS A 105 23.55 -5.67 -11.08
N PHE A 106 24.61 -6.48 -11.13
CA PHE A 106 25.21 -6.98 -12.38
C PHE A 106 24.24 -7.79 -13.27
N LYS A 107 23.24 -8.44 -12.66
CA LYS A 107 22.16 -9.17 -13.38
C LYS A 107 21.06 -8.29 -13.98
N ILE A 108 21.10 -6.97 -13.79
CA ILE A 108 20.15 -6.01 -14.39
C ILE A 108 20.62 -5.59 -15.81
N LYS A 109 21.64 -6.25 -16.37
CA LYS A 109 22.13 -6.01 -17.73
C LYS A 109 21.43 -6.89 -18.75
#